data_AF-A0A7J5V7F3-F1
#
_entry.id   AF-A0A7J5V7F3-F1
#
_cell.length_a   1.000
_cell.length_b   1.000
_cell.length_c   1.000
_cell.angle_alpha   90.00
_cell.angle_beta   90.00
_cell.angle_gamma   90.00
#
_symmetry.space_group_name_H-M   'P 1'
#
loop_
_entity.id
_entity.type
_entity.pdbx_description
1 polymer ?
#
loop_
_entity_poly.entity_id
_entity_poly.type
_entity_poly.pdbx_seq_one_letter_code
_entity_poly.pdbx_strand_id
1 'polypeptide(L)' 'MSTGKRMIEKSIKELPIERKAEIALKKAVAQAIAEHKRQGHSIAVWDKGKVNIIPPEEIL' A
#
# COMPACT_ATOMS: atom_id res chain seq x y z
N MET A 1 9.44 1.34 21.45
CA MET A 1 8.75 0.57 20.39
C MET A 1 8.23 -0.74 20.96
N SER A 2 7.03 -1.18 20.58
CA SER A 2 6.42 -2.44 21.05
C SER A 2 7.24 -3.66 20.61
N THR A 3 7.34 -4.68 21.48
CA THR A 3 8.06 -5.94 21.23
C THR A 3 7.56 -6.66 19.96
N GLY A 4 6.27 -6.55 19.64
CA GLY A 4 5.71 -7.12 18.41
C GLY A 4 6.32 -6.50 17.15
N LYS A 5 6.51 -5.18 17.11
CA LYS A 5 7.06 -4.47 15.94
C LYS A 5 8.50 -4.89 15.61
N ARG A 6 9.29 -5.23 16.62
CA ARG A 6 10.67 -5.70 16.44
C ARG A 6 10.76 -7.10 15.81
N MET A 7 9.82 -7.99 16.17
CA MET A 7 9.78 -9.36 15.66
C MET A 7 9.43 -9.41 14.16
N ILE A 8 8.46 -8.62 13.72
CA ILE A 8 8.07 -8.49 12.30
C ILE A 8 9.16 -7.84 11.45
N GLU A 9 9.86 -6.82 11.96
CA GLU A 9 10.96 -6.21 11.22
C GLU A 9 12.15 -7.17 11.06
N LYS A 10 12.43 -7.99 12.08
CA LYS A 10 13.46 -9.04 12.00
C LYS A 10 13.07 -10.10 10.98
N SER A 11 11.82 -10.56 10.97
CA SER A 11 11.38 -11.57 10.00
C SER A 11 11.38 -11.04 8.57
N ILE A 12 11.06 -9.76 8.33
CA ILE A 12 11.15 -9.14 7.00
C ILE A 12 12.60 -9.10 6.50
N LYS A 13 13.60 -8.88 7.37
CA LYS A 13 15.01 -8.86 6.97
C LYS A 13 15.51 -10.21 6.45
N GLU A 14 14.91 -11.30 6.90
CA GLU A 14 15.27 -12.67 6.52
C GLU A 14 14.57 -13.13 5.22
N LEU A 15 13.58 -12.37 4.73
CA LEU A 15 12.88 -12.71 3.49
C LEU A 15 13.76 -12.52 2.22
N PRO A 16 13.45 -13.27 1.14
CA PRO A 16 13.97 -12.98 -0.20
C PRO A 16 13.64 -11.55 -0.66
N ILE A 17 14.45 -11.01 -1.58
CA ILE A 17 14.35 -9.61 -2.01
C ILE A 17 13.01 -9.31 -2.70
N GLU A 18 12.47 -10.27 -3.43
CA GLU A 18 11.18 -10.19 -4.13
C GLU A 18 10.05 -9.96 -3.13
N ARG A 19 10.11 -10.67 -2.00
CA ARG A 19 9.09 -10.56 -0.94
C ARG A 19 9.21 -9.26 -0.15
N LYS A 20 10.45 -8.79 0.07
CA LYS A 20 10.70 -7.46 0.62
C LYS A 20 10.17 -6.36 -0.29
N ALA A 21 10.43 -6.46 -1.59
CA ALA A 21 9.95 -5.50 -2.58
C ALA A 21 8.42 -5.45 -2.63
N GLU A 22 7.74 -6.60 -2.60
CA GLU A 22 6.27 -6.65 -2.55
C GLU A 22 5.71 -6.00 -1.29
N ILE A 23 6.29 -6.27 -0.12
CA ILE A 23 5.86 -5.65 1.15
C ILE A 23 6.06 -4.14 1.11
N ALA A 24 7.21 -3.67 0.62
CA ALA A 24 7.52 -2.26 0.49
C ALA A 24 6.55 -1.57 -0.48
N LEU A 25 6.27 -2.20 -1.62
CA LEU A 25 5.33 -1.69 -2.62
C LEU A 25 3.92 -1.57 -2.05
N LYS A 26 3.40 -2.63 -1.41
CA LYS A 26 2.07 -2.62 -0.77
C LYS A 26 1.95 -1.49 0.25
N LYS A 27 3.00 -1.29 1.06
CA LYS A 27 3.03 -0.21 2.05
C LYS A 27 3.03 1.18 1.41
N ALA A 28 3.85 1.39 0.38
CA ALA A 28 3.93 2.66 -0.34
C ALA A 28 2.59 2.98 -1.05
N VAL A 29 1.98 1.99 -1.69
CA VAL A 29 0.67 2.12 -2.34
C VAL A 29 -0.42 2.47 -1.32
N ALA A 30 -0.47 1.76 -0.18
CA ALA A 30 -1.44 2.08 0.87
C ALA A 30 -1.29 3.51 1.40
N GLN A 31 -0.06 3.99 1.57
CA GLN A 31 0.23 5.37 1.97
C GLN A 31 -0.22 6.37 0.91
N ALA A 32 0.07 6.11 -0.36
CA ALA A 32 -0.35 6.97 -1.46
C ALA A 32 -1.88 7.06 -1.56
N ILE A 33 -2.58 5.93 -1.44
CA ILE A 33 -4.05 5.88 -1.45
C ILE A 33 -4.64 6.69 -0.29
N ALA A 34 -4.12 6.51 0.92
CA ALA A 34 -4.57 7.26 2.10
C ALA A 34 -4.36 8.78 1.92
N GLU A 35 -3.26 9.18 1.30
CA GLU A 35 -2.96 10.57 1.02
C GLU A 35 -3.92 11.17 -0.01
N HIS A 36 -4.24 10.43 -1.09
CA HIS A 36 -5.20 10.87 -2.09
C HIS A 36 -6.60 11.07 -1.47
N LYS A 37 -7.06 10.12 -0.65
CA LYS A 37 -8.31 10.26 0.12
C LYS A 37 -8.29 11.51 0.99
N ARG A 38 -7.20 11.75 1.73
CA ARG A 38 -7.05 12.93 2.60
C ARG A 38 -7.09 14.24 1.83
N GLN A 39 -6.53 14.27 0.63
CA GLN A 39 -6.47 15.46 -0.23
C GLN A 39 -7.74 15.67 -1.08
N GLY A 40 -8.67 14.70 -1.09
CA GLY A 40 -9.85 14.75 -1.97
C GLY A 40 -9.51 14.46 -3.44
N HIS A 41 -8.46 13.69 -3.70
CA HIS A 41 -8.07 13.29 -5.05
C HIS A 41 -8.59 11.90 -5.39
N SER A 42 -9.18 11.75 -6.58
CA SER A 42 -9.56 10.45 -7.14
C SER A 42 -8.34 9.62 -7.55
N ILE A 43 -8.50 8.30 -7.61
CA ILE A 43 -7.47 7.37 -8.06
C ILE A 43 -7.99 6.61 -9.29
N ALA A 44 -7.15 6.49 -10.31
CA ALA A 44 -7.44 5.64 -11.46
C ALA A 44 -6.81 4.25 -11.24
N VAL A 45 -7.63 3.20 -11.34
CA VAL A 45 -7.21 1.79 -11.24
C VAL A 45 -7.46 1.11 -12.56
N TRP A 46 -6.43 0.48 -13.12
CA TRP A 46 -6.61 -0.40 -14.27
C TRP A 46 -7.03 -1.79 -13.80
N ASP A 47 -8.14 -2.29 -14.33
CA ASP A 47 -8.63 -3.65 -14.10
C ASP A 47 -9.18 -4.23 -15.40
N LYS A 48 -8.69 -5.42 -15.78
CA LYS A 48 -9.18 -6.20 -16.94
C LYS A 48 -9.35 -5.38 -18.24
N GLY A 49 -8.37 -4.55 -18.56
CA GLY A 49 -8.38 -3.74 -19.79
C GLY A 49 -9.23 -2.47 -19.71
N LYS A 50 -9.77 -2.12 -18.54
CA LYS A 50 -10.53 -0.90 -18.31
C LYS A 50 -9.89 -0.06 -17.23
N VAL A 51 -10.06 1.25 -17.32
CA VAL A 51 -9.68 2.19 -16.26
C VAL A 51 -10.94 2.52 -15.46
N ASN A 52 -10.92 2.20 -14.18
CA ASN A 52 -11.95 2.57 -13.21
C ASN A 52 -11.43 3.74 -12.38
N ILE A 53 -12.18 4.84 -12.35
CA ILE A 53 -11.86 5.99 -11.51
C ILE A 53 -12.60 5.82 -10.18
N ILE A 54 -11.87 5.79 -9.08
CA ILE A 54 -12.41 5.70 -7.73
C ILE A 54 -12.35 7.11 -7.12
N PRO A 55 -13.50 7.74 -6.83
CA PRO A 55 -13.52 9.03 -6.18
C PRO A 55 -13.11 8.91 -4.69
N PRO A 56 -12.61 9.99 -4.06
CA PRO A 56 -12.02 9.93 -2.72
C PRO A 56 -12.98 9.42 -1.64
N GLU A 57 -14.29 9.65 -1.78
CA GLU A 57 -15.35 9.17 -0.90
C GLU A 57 -15.56 7.64 -0.94
N GLU A 58 -15.13 6.98 -2.02
CA GLU A 58 -15.22 5.53 -2.20
C GLU A 58 -13.91 4.80 -1.83
N ILE A 59 -12.84 5.54 -1.51
CA ILE A 59 -11.59 4.95 -1.00
C ILE A 59 -11.81 4.51 0.45
N LEU A 60 -11.69 3.22 0.76
CA LEU A 60 -11.88 2.65 2.12
C LEU A 60 -10.73 3.00 3.07
#